data_AF-A0A930XGQ2-F1
#
_entry.id   AF-A0A930XGQ2-F1
#
_cell.length_a   1.000
_cell.length_b   1.000
_cell.length_c   1.000
_cell.angle_alpha   90.00
_cell.angle_beta   90.00
_cell.angle_gamma   90.00
#
_symmetry.space_group_name_H-M   'P 1'
#
loop_
_entity.id
_entity.type
_entity.pdbx_description
1 polymer ?
#
loop_
_entity_poly.entity_id
_entity_poly.type
_entity_poly.pdbx_seq_one_letter_code
_entity_poly.pdbx_strand_id
1 'polypeptide(L)'
;MTQITSLLRQCLDPAQPTEQIVDEVQESLRELEAQNEIFRAFGNRYCMAPPTLLALNRENLVGWRFRGDRAYLSLAHETLKTRQQPTEEKLHSGIRNFDRAKSRLQDRKIRLLTLEEVINELPKPQKPPYFLLQGHQYPLTCSELWQMSDVKQYVPTYAEQKDRWRSPTPQTLSSESLLRLPDETYLWFEAEEFYKIEPNAAILAMFYLDRCAQQPLRIVWANAAMNQLNLQNIWLPYAHFQWLRQLSEPIEGHRRVFFVSPANRPLVEAVFQYLGCDIR
;
A
#
# COMPACT_ATOMS: atom_id res chain seq x y z
N MET A 1 -14.81 0.01 17.19
CA MET A 1 -13.51 0.63 17.52
C MET A 1 -12.89 0.04 18.81
N THR A 2 -13.06 -1.26 19.10
CA THR A 2 -12.96 -1.68 20.53
C THR A 2 -12.20 -2.96 20.82
N GLN A 3 -11.93 -3.86 19.88
CA GLN A 3 -11.48 -5.21 20.28
C GLN A 3 -9.99 -5.33 20.63
N ILE A 4 -9.07 -4.76 19.84
CA ILE A 4 -7.63 -4.85 20.14
C ILE A 4 -7.27 -3.98 21.35
N THR A 5 -7.81 -2.76 21.41
CA THR A 5 -7.63 -1.87 22.55
C THR A 5 -8.29 -2.41 23.82
N SER A 6 -9.44 -3.12 23.75
CA SER A 6 -10.02 -3.76 24.94
C SER A 6 -9.22 -4.98 25.40
N LEU A 7 -8.69 -5.77 24.47
CA LEU A 7 -7.83 -6.92 24.77
C LEU A 7 -6.50 -6.48 25.41
N LEU A 8 -5.89 -5.42 24.89
CA LEU A 8 -4.67 -4.84 25.47
C LEU A 8 -4.94 -4.22 26.84
N ARG A 9 -6.09 -3.55 27.03
CA ARG A 9 -6.53 -3.05 28.36
C ARG A 9 -6.75 -4.17 29.40
N GLN A 10 -7.05 -5.39 28.97
CA GLN A 10 -7.22 -6.54 29.86
C GLN A 10 -5.88 -7.20 30.23
N CYS A 11 -4.84 -7.02 29.41
CA CYS A 11 -3.52 -7.62 29.61
C CYS A 11 -2.49 -6.68 30.24
N LEU A 12 -2.81 -5.40 30.43
CA LEU A 12 -1.89 -4.37 30.93
C LEU A 12 -2.22 -3.94 32.36
N ASP A 13 -1.17 -3.58 33.10
CA ASP A 13 -1.23 -3.15 34.50
C ASP A 13 -2.04 -1.85 34.63
N PRO A 14 -3.08 -1.78 35.49
CA PRO A 14 -3.97 -0.61 35.62
C PRO A 14 -3.28 0.70 36.02
N ALA A 15 -1.99 0.67 36.36
CA ALA A 15 -1.21 1.84 36.76
C ALA A 15 -0.62 2.65 35.59
N GLN A 16 -0.64 2.16 34.34
CA GLN A 16 -0.05 2.89 33.20
C GLN A 16 -1.05 3.88 32.54
N PRO A 17 -0.60 5.10 32.16
CA PRO A 17 -1.44 6.07 31.47
C PRO A 17 -1.91 5.54 30.11
N THR A 18 -3.23 5.55 29.90
CA THR A 18 -3.88 4.88 28.77
C THR A 18 -3.54 5.49 27.41
N GLU A 19 -3.17 6.78 27.36
CA GLU A 19 -2.81 7.46 26.11
C GLU A 19 -1.43 7.02 25.57
N GLN A 20 -0.42 6.93 26.44
CA GLN A 20 0.93 6.47 26.05
C GLN A 20 0.92 5.04 25.51
N ILE A 21 0.16 4.14 26.14
CA ILE A 21 -0.01 2.76 25.67
C ILE A 21 -0.66 2.73 24.28
N VAL A 22 -1.66 3.58 24.03
CA VAL A 22 -2.35 3.62 22.74
C VAL A 22 -1.39 4.07 21.64
N ASP A 23 -0.55 5.07 21.92
CA ASP A 23 0.45 5.55 20.97
C ASP A 23 1.53 4.49 20.71
N GLU A 24 2.05 3.83 21.74
CA GLU A 24 3.04 2.74 21.61
C GLU A 24 2.50 1.55 20.82
N VAL A 25 1.24 1.18 21.05
CA VAL A 25 0.57 0.11 20.30
C VAL A 25 0.35 0.51 18.86
N GLN A 26 -0.09 1.75 18.60
CA GLN A 26 -0.25 2.24 17.24
C GLN A 26 1.08 2.28 16.49
N GLU A 27 2.16 2.68 17.16
CA GLU A 27 3.48 2.70 16.55
C GLU A 27 3.98 1.27 16.28
N SER A 28 3.82 0.35 17.23
CA SER A 28 4.14 -1.08 17.05
C SER A 28 3.34 -1.70 15.89
N LEU A 29 2.04 -1.37 15.77
CA LEU A 29 1.21 -1.82 14.66
C LEU A 29 1.67 -1.23 13.33
N ARG A 30 2.07 0.05 13.28
CA ARG A 30 2.65 0.68 12.08
C ARG A 30 3.97 0.03 11.70
N GLU A 31 4.80 -0.35 12.66
CA GLU A 31 6.05 -1.06 12.44
C GLU A 31 5.80 -2.46 11.87
N LEU A 32 4.86 -3.22 12.44
CA LEU A 32 4.47 -4.54 11.93
C LEU A 32 3.84 -4.46 10.53
N GLU A 33 3.03 -3.43 10.27
CA GLU A 33 2.50 -3.13 8.93
C GLU A 33 3.65 -2.82 7.96
N ALA A 34 4.61 -1.98 8.36
CA ALA A 34 5.79 -1.64 7.58
C ALA A 34 6.70 -2.83 7.31
N GLN A 35 6.72 -3.82 8.21
CA GLN A 35 7.45 -5.08 8.05
C GLN A 35 6.66 -6.12 7.23
N ASN A 36 5.41 -5.82 6.84
CA ASN A 36 4.47 -6.71 6.17
C ASN A 36 4.19 -7.99 6.98
N GLU A 37 4.11 -7.87 8.30
CA GLU A 37 3.68 -8.96 9.18
C GLU A 37 2.17 -8.95 9.40
N ILE A 38 1.56 -7.76 9.29
CA ILE A 38 0.11 -7.57 9.41
C ILE A 38 -0.43 -6.70 8.29
N PHE A 39 -1.71 -6.87 7.96
CA PHE A 39 -2.46 -5.97 7.10
C PHE A 39 -3.54 -5.27 7.91
N ARG A 40 -3.73 -3.98 7.65
CA ARG A 40 -4.87 -3.22 8.18
C ARG A 40 -6.09 -3.41 7.30
N ALA A 41 -7.20 -3.76 7.93
CA ALA A 41 -8.53 -3.90 7.34
C ALA A 41 -9.47 -2.80 7.85
N PHE A 42 -10.65 -2.70 7.22
CA PHE A 42 -11.67 -1.70 7.51
C PHE A 42 -11.98 -1.62 9.02
N GLY A 43 -12.04 -0.40 9.54
CA GLY A 43 -12.43 -0.13 10.92
C GLY A 43 -11.38 -0.49 11.99
N ASN A 44 -10.08 -0.29 11.71
CA ASN A 44 -8.96 -0.58 12.62
C ASN A 44 -8.85 -2.06 13.02
N ARG A 45 -9.15 -2.95 12.08
CA ARG A 45 -8.91 -4.39 12.25
C ARG A 45 -7.56 -4.72 11.64
N TYR A 46 -6.85 -5.69 12.21
CA TYR A 46 -5.58 -6.17 11.67
C TYR A 46 -5.66 -7.68 11.48
N CYS A 47 -5.07 -8.17 10.41
CA CYS A 47 -4.87 -9.60 10.19
C CYS A 47 -3.39 -9.89 9.94
N MET A 48 -2.92 -11.08 10.31
CA MET A 48 -1.58 -11.51 9.96
C MET A 48 -1.46 -11.62 8.44
N ALA A 49 -0.38 -11.08 7.89
CA ALA A 49 -0.05 -11.26 6.48
C ALA A 49 0.36 -12.73 6.24
N PRO A 50 -0.05 -13.33 5.12
CA PRO A 50 0.24 -14.73 4.85
C PRO A 50 1.75 -14.93 4.72
N PRO A 51 2.32 -16.00 5.30
CA PRO A 51 3.75 -16.26 5.23
C PRO A 51 4.17 -16.44 3.76
N THR A 52 5.10 -15.61 3.32
CA THR A 52 5.45 -15.45 1.90
C THR A 52 6.96 -15.27 1.76
N LEU A 53 7.57 -16.04 0.87
CA LEU A 53 8.91 -15.83 0.37
C LEU A 53 8.86 -15.13 -0.98
N LEU A 54 9.66 -14.08 -1.11
CA LEU A 54 9.76 -13.28 -2.32
C LEU A 54 11.10 -13.56 -3.00
N ALA A 55 11.02 -14.00 -4.26
CA ALA A 55 12.16 -14.18 -5.14
C ALA A 55 12.17 -13.08 -6.22
N LEU A 56 13.35 -12.61 -6.61
CA LEU A 56 13.47 -11.64 -7.72
C LEU A 56 12.88 -12.21 -9.02
N ASN A 57 13.25 -13.45 -9.34
CA ASN A 57 12.73 -14.21 -10.47
C ASN A 57 12.90 -15.71 -10.17
N ARG A 58 12.49 -16.58 -11.11
CA ARG A 58 12.56 -18.04 -10.94
C ARG A 58 14.00 -18.59 -10.98
N GLU A 59 14.94 -17.86 -11.58
CA GLU A 59 16.32 -18.28 -11.75
C GLU A 59 17.18 -17.97 -10.52
N ASN A 60 16.82 -16.92 -9.78
CA ASN A 60 17.48 -16.53 -8.56
C ASN A 60 16.97 -17.39 -7.40
N LEU A 61 17.80 -18.30 -6.90
CA LEU A 61 17.51 -19.17 -5.74
C LEU A 61 18.15 -18.67 -4.44
N VAL A 62 18.71 -17.47 -4.47
CA VAL A 62 19.60 -16.91 -3.44
C VAL A 62 19.03 -15.57 -2.97
N GLY A 63 18.87 -15.44 -1.66
CA GLY A 63 18.44 -14.17 -1.07
C GLY A 63 16.94 -13.91 -1.19
N TRP A 64 16.14 -14.98 -1.16
CA TRP A 64 14.69 -14.86 -1.05
C TRP A 64 14.31 -14.22 0.27
N ARG A 65 13.38 -13.28 0.27
CA ARG A 65 13.02 -12.56 1.48
C ARG A 65 11.73 -13.12 2.06
N PHE A 66 11.77 -13.64 3.29
CA PHE A 66 10.60 -14.09 4.03
C PHE A 66 9.83 -12.90 4.60
N ARG A 67 8.50 -12.97 4.54
CA ARG A 67 7.54 -11.95 4.98
C ARG A 67 6.26 -12.60 5.50
N GLY A 68 5.42 -11.82 6.16
CA GLY A 68 4.20 -12.31 6.81
C GLY A 68 4.48 -12.85 8.20
N ASP A 69 3.63 -13.75 8.65
CA ASP A 69 3.70 -14.35 9.98
C ASP A 69 5.07 -15.01 10.26
N ARG A 70 5.89 -14.35 11.08
CA ARG A 70 7.24 -14.80 11.48
C ARG A 70 7.24 -16.13 12.23
N ALA A 71 6.10 -16.58 12.77
CA ALA A 71 5.99 -17.93 13.35
C ALA A 71 6.33 -19.04 12.34
N TYR A 72 6.21 -18.76 11.03
CA TYR A 72 6.54 -19.69 9.95
C TYR A 72 7.98 -19.59 9.44
N LEU A 73 8.80 -18.65 9.94
CA LEU A 73 10.15 -18.42 9.42
C LEU A 73 11.05 -19.64 9.63
N SER A 74 11.06 -20.21 10.84
CA SER A 74 11.83 -21.42 11.14
C SER A 74 11.41 -22.61 10.26
N LEU A 75 10.11 -22.76 10.02
CA LEU A 75 9.55 -23.77 9.13
C LEU A 75 9.98 -23.53 7.67
N ALA A 76 10.09 -22.28 7.23
CA ALA A 76 10.62 -21.93 5.92
C ALA A 76 12.09 -22.36 5.75
N HIS A 77 12.93 -22.09 6.77
CA HIS A 77 14.33 -22.51 6.79
C HIS A 77 14.48 -24.03 6.70
N GLU A 78 13.69 -24.77 7.49
CA GLU A 78 13.68 -26.24 7.48
C GLU A 78 13.25 -26.77 6.10
N THR A 79 12.14 -26.25 5.58
CA THR A 79 11.56 -26.68 4.30
C THR A 79 12.52 -26.46 3.13
N LEU A 80 13.26 -25.34 3.15
CA LEU A 80 14.24 -24.98 2.13
C LEU A 80 15.64 -25.56 2.37
N LYS A 81 15.86 -26.25 3.50
CA LYS A 81 17.17 -26.80 3.89
C LYS A 81 18.28 -25.74 3.87
N THR A 82 17.96 -24.54 4.36
CA THR A 82 18.95 -23.46 4.45
C THR A 82 20.05 -23.82 5.46
N ARG A 83 21.24 -23.24 5.32
CA ARG A 83 22.35 -23.39 6.31
C ARG A 83 22.53 -22.16 7.21
N GLN A 84 21.53 -21.28 7.21
CA GLN A 84 21.53 -19.99 7.88
C GLN A 84 20.91 -20.10 9.28
N GLN A 85 21.01 -19.04 10.08
CA GLN A 85 20.27 -19.01 11.33
C GLN A 85 18.75 -18.99 11.07
N PRO A 86 17.92 -19.69 11.87
CA PRO A 86 16.47 -19.77 11.68
C PRO A 86 15.71 -18.45 11.82
N THR A 87 16.40 -17.38 12.23
CA THR A 87 15.87 -16.01 12.37
C THR A 87 16.20 -15.11 11.18
N GLU A 88 17.02 -15.57 10.23
CA GLU A 88 17.42 -14.78 9.07
C GLU A 88 16.31 -14.68 8.03
N GLU A 89 15.74 -13.50 7.83
CA GLU A 89 14.66 -13.30 6.85
C GLU A 89 15.09 -13.41 5.38
N LYS A 90 16.40 -13.34 5.10
CA LYS A 90 16.94 -13.48 3.75
C LYS A 90 17.46 -14.91 3.58
N LEU A 91 16.70 -15.75 2.89
CA LEU A 91 16.94 -17.18 2.78
C LEU A 91 17.71 -17.53 1.49
N HIS A 92 18.65 -18.44 1.64
CA HIS A 92 19.39 -19.10 0.57
C HIS A 92 18.89 -20.54 0.46
N SER A 93 18.10 -20.82 -0.58
CA SER A 93 17.49 -22.13 -0.76
C SER A 93 18.56 -23.20 -1.01
N GLY A 94 18.55 -24.28 -0.23
CA GLY A 94 19.31 -25.49 -0.52
C GLY A 94 18.70 -26.31 -1.67
N ILE A 95 17.50 -25.95 -2.13
CA ILE A 95 16.78 -26.58 -3.24
C ILE A 95 17.09 -25.80 -4.52
N ARG A 96 17.69 -26.49 -5.50
CA ARG A 96 18.18 -25.92 -6.77
C ARG A 96 17.11 -25.69 -7.85
N ASN A 97 15.83 -25.85 -7.54
CA ASN A 97 14.74 -25.69 -8.50
C ASN A 97 13.59 -24.91 -7.84
N PHE A 98 13.18 -23.81 -8.47
CA PHE A 98 12.18 -22.88 -7.95
C PHE A 98 10.82 -23.56 -7.74
N ASP A 99 10.32 -24.27 -8.74
CA ASP A 99 8.99 -24.90 -8.68
C ASP A 99 8.93 -25.99 -7.60
N ARG A 100 10.02 -26.75 -7.43
CA ARG A 100 10.15 -27.72 -6.34
C ARG A 100 10.16 -27.06 -4.98
N ALA A 101 10.84 -25.93 -4.83
CA ALA A 101 10.82 -25.15 -3.59
C ALA A 101 9.42 -24.57 -3.33
N LYS A 102 8.77 -24.02 -4.37
CA LYS A 102 7.41 -23.47 -4.33
C LYS A 102 6.40 -24.51 -3.86
N SER A 103 6.42 -25.70 -4.46
CA SER A 103 5.55 -26.81 -4.06
C SER A 103 5.74 -27.21 -2.59
N ARG A 104 6.98 -27.36 -2.13
CA ARG A 104 7.25 -27.75 -0.73
C ARG A 104 6.84 -26.69 0.29
N LEU A 105 7.04 -25.42 -0.04
CA LEU A 105 6.60 -24.31 0.81
C LEU A 105 5.07 -24.24 0.85
N GLN A 106 4.41 -24.46 -0.30
CA GLN A 106 2.96 -24.45 -0.40
C GLN A 106 2.30 -25.55 0.44
N ASP A 107 2.91 -26.73 0.55
CA ASP A 107 2.48 -27.81 1.46
C ASP A 107 2.48 -27.36 2.94
N ARG A 108 3.34 -26.40 3.28
CA ARG A 108 3.43 -25.77 4.60
C ARG A 108 2.64 -24.47 4.71
N LYS A 109 1.80 -24.16 3.71
CA LYS A 109 1.03 -22.90 3.60
C LYS A 109 1.90 -21.64 3.49
N ILE A 110 3.17 -21.80 3.13
CA ILE A 110 4.09 -20.69 2.85
C ILE A 110 4.08 -20.44 1.34
N ARG A 111 3.79 -19.20 0.93
CA ARG A 111 3.76 -18.82 -0.48
C ARG A 111 5.20 -18.58 -0.94
N LEU A 112 5.54 -19.02 -2.15
CA LEU A 112 6.76 -18.56 -2.84
C LEU A 112 6.31 -17.84 -4.10
N LEU A 113 6.53 -16.53 -4.14
CA LEU A 113 6.14 -15.67 -5.25
C LEU A 113 7.39 -15.06 -5.87
N THR A 114 7.38 -14.93 -7.20
CA THR A 114 8.29 -14.01 -7.86
C THR A 114 7.80 -12.58 -7.68
N LEU A 115 8.68 -11.59 -7.83
CA LEU A 115 8.25 -10.19 -7.82
C LEU A 115 7.24 -9.87 -8.92
N GLU A 116 7.34 -10.50 -10.09
CA GLU A 116 6.33 -10.40 -11.16
C GLU A 116 4.96 -10.93 -10.72
N GLU A 117 4.92 -12.11 -10.06
CA GLU A 117 3.69 -12.67 -9.50
C GLU A 117 3.07 -11.73 -8.47
N VAL A 118 3.89 -11.04 -7.66
CA VAL A 118 3.42 -10.04 -6.68
C VAL A 118 2.84 -8.81 -7.37
N ILE A 119 3.45 -8.31 -8.44
CA ILE A 119 2.91 -7.17 -9.21
C ILE A 119 1.51 -7.50 -9.74
N ASN A 120 1.31 -8.73 -10.24
CA ASN A 120 0.01 -9.17 -10.73
C ASN A 120 -1.07 -9.25 -9.63
N GLU A 121 -0.67 -9.32 -8.36
CA GLU A 121 -1.56 -9.32 -7.20
C GLU A 121 -1.82 -7.90 -6.65
N LEU A 122 -1.09 -6.88 -7.12
CA LEU A 122 -1.31 -5.50 -6.67
C LEU A 122 -2.69 -4.99 -7.13
N PRO A 123 -3.39 -4.20 -6.28
CA PRO A 123 -4.71 -3.69 -6.63
C PRO A 123 -4.63 -2.76 -7.83
N LYS A 124 -5.46 -2.98 -8.84
CA LYS A 124 -5.46 -2.15 -10.05
C LYS A 124 -6.12 -0.79 -9.79
N PRO A 125 -5.71 0.28 -10.51
CA PRO A 125 -6.50 1.50 -10.58
C PRO A 125 -7.93 1.21 -11.05
N GLN A 126 -8.89 1.49 -10.18
CA GLN A 126 -10.30 1.24 -10.41
C GLN A 126 -11.15 2.26 -9.64
N LYS A 127 -12.38 2.48 -10.11
CA LYS A 127 -13.39 3.16 -9.30
C LYS A 127 -13.72 2.34 -8.04
N PRO A 128 -14.15 2.99 -6.94
CA PRO A 128 -14.63 2.28 -5.78
C PRO A 128 -15.72 1.27 -6.17
N PRO A 129 -15.56 -0.03 -5.86
CA PRO A 129 -16.56 -1.02 -6.22
C PRO A 129 -17.85 -0.80 -5.41
N TYR A 130 -19.00 -1.06 -6.05
CA TYR A 130 -20.32 -0.79 -5.48
C TYR A 130 -20.54 -1.39 -4.09
N PHE A 131 -20.04 -2.60 -3.83
CA PHE A 131 -20.17 -3.24 -2.51
C PHE A 131 -19.44 -2.49 -1.37
N LEU A 132 -18.43 -1.66 -1.69
CA LEU A 132 -17.80 -0.78 -0.70
C LEU A 132 -18.61 0.51 -0.48
N LEU A 133 -19.45 0.89 -1.44
CA LEU A 133 -20.33 2.06 -1.34
C LEU A 133 -21.61 1.74 -0.57
N GLN A 134 -22.08 0.49 -0.64
CA GLN A 134 -23.26 0.01 0.08
C GLN A 134 -23.14 0.27 1.59
N GLY A 135 -24.13 0.96 2.16
CA GLY A 135 -24.18 1.29 3.59
C GLY A 135 -23.21 2.39 4.04
N HIS A 136 -22.45 2.99 3.11
CA HIS A 136 -21.48 4.06 3.38
C HIS A 136 -21.92 5.40 2.77
N GLN A 137 -23.22 5.56 2.52
CA GLN A 137 -23.79 6.84 2.13
C GLN A 137 -23.45 7.89 3.20
N TYR A 138 -22.89 9.00 2.75
CA TYR A 138 -22.54 10.12 3.59
C TYR A 138 -23.69 11.13 3.53
N PRO A 139 -24.25 11.56 4.67
CA PRO A 139 -25.41 12.45 4.71
C PRO A 139 -24.99 13.88 4.37
N LEU A 140 -24.67 14.11 3.10
CA LEU A 140 -24.27 15.40 2.55
C LEU A 140 -25.06 15.64 1.26
N THR A 141 -25.60 16.83 1.13
CA THR A 141 -26.27 17.30 -0.09
C THR A 141 -25.34 18.20 -0.91
N CYS A 142 -25.63 18.37 -2.19
CA CYS A 142 -24.88 19.33 -3.02
C CYS A 142 -24.97 20.76 -2.44
N SER A 143 -26.13 21.18 -1.91
CA SER A 143 -26.27 22.50 -1.27
C SER A 143 -25.34 22.68 -0.07
N GLU A 144 -25.20 21.66 0.77
CA GLU A 144 -24.29 21.69 1.92
C GLU A 144 -22.84 21.69 1.47
N LEU A 145 -22.48 20.88 0.46
CA LEU A 145 -21.14 20.88 -0.15
C LEU A 145 -20.70 22.28 -0.58
N TRP A 146 -21.60 23.05 -1.21
CA TRP A 146 -21.30 24.41 -1.70
C TRP A 146 -21.16 25.46 -0.58
N GLN A 147 -21.67 25.17 0.62
CA GLN A 147 -21.51 26.03 1.79
C GLN A 147 -20.23 25.70 2.56
N MET A 148 -19.65 24.51 2.36
CA MET A 148 -18.40 24.12 3.01
C MET A 148 -17.19 24.84 2.40
N SER A 149 -16.35 25.43 3.26
CA SER A 149 -15.04 25.91 2.85
C SER A 149 -14.08 24.73 2.65
N ASP A 150 -13.09 24.92 1.76
CA ASP A 150 -11.94 24.02 1.60
C ASP A 150 -12.21 22.58 1.15
N VAL A 151 -13.41 22.27 0.67
CA VAL A 151 -13.66 21.04 -0.09
C VAL A 151 -12.81 21.05 -1.35
N LYS A 152 -12.17 19.92 -1.66
CA LYS A 152 -11.39 19.73 -2.89
C LYS A 152 -11.93 18.58 -3.71
N GLN A 153 -11.97 18.76 -5.02
CA GLN A 153 -12.20 17.74 -6.04
C GLN A 153 -10.88 17.35 -6.67
N TYR A 154 -10.70 16.05 -6.90
CA TYR A 154 -9.57 15.56 -7.68
C TYR A 154 -9.88 15.72 -9.17
N VAL A 155 -9.10 16.53 -9.86
CA VAL A 155 -9.22 16.79 -11.30
C VAL A 155 -7.90 16.41 -11.97
N PRO A 156 -7.87 15.34 -12.79
CA PRO A 156 -6.68 14.99 -13.57
C PRO A 156 -6.15 16.20 -14.34
N THR A 157 -4.82 16.35 -14.35
CA THR A 157 -4.07 17.36 -15.15
C THR A 157 -2.64 16.86 -15.37
N TYR A 158 -1.78 17.61 -16.07
CA TYR A 158 -0.34 17.27 -16.14
C TYR A 158 0.50 17.74 -14.94
N ALA A 159 -0.13 18.34 -13.92
CA ALA A 159 0.56 18.79 -12.71
C ALA A 159 0.92 17.61 -11.78
N GLU A 160 1.71 17.89 -10.73
CA GLU A 160 1.97 16.95 -9.64
C GLU A 160 0.65 16.52 -8.99
N GLN A 161 0.63 15.32 -8.38
CA GLN A 161 -0.62 14.75 -7.85
C GLN A 161 -1.28 15.65 -6.80
N LYS A 162 -0.48 16.34 -5.96
CA LYS A 162 -0.97 17.27 -4.95
C LYS A 162 -1.74 18.47 -5.52
N ASP A 163 -1.35 18.92 -6.71
CA ASP A 163 -1.90 20.13 -7.34
C ASP A 163 -3.14 19.82 -8.20
N ARG A 164 -3.52 18.53 -8.30
CA ARG A 164 -4.75 18.06 -8.94
C ARG A 164 -5.99 18.25 -8.07
N TRP A 165 -5.81 18.56 -6.77
CA TRP A 165 -6.90 18.91 -5.86
C TRP A 165 -7.32 20.37 -6.03
N ARG A 166 -8.53 20.60 -6.54
CA ARG A 166 -9.07 21.93 -6.85
C ARG A 166 -10.40 22.16 -6.16
N SER A 167 -10.77 23.41 -5.91
CA SER A 167 -12.12 23.68 -5.38
C SER A 167 -13.16 23.22 -6.42
N PRO A 168 -14.17 22.43 -6.02
CA PRO A 168 -15.22 21.99 -6.93
C PRO A 168 -16.05 23.20 -7.41
N THR A 169 -16.57 23.12 -8.63
CA THR A 169 -17.64 24.02 -9.10
C THR A 169 -18.85 23.18 -9.54
N PRO A 170 -20.05 23.77 -9.62
CA PRO A 170 -21.22 23.06 -10.11
C PRO A 170 -21.05 22.46 -11.52
N GLN A 171 -20.19 23.06 -12.36
CA GLN A 171 -19.90 22.52 -13.69
C GLN A 171 -18.91 21.35 -13.68
N THR A 172 -18.06 21.24 -12.65
CA THR A 172 -17.03 20.19 -12.57
C THR A 172 -17.48 18.97 -11.79
N LEU A 173 -18.46 19.11 -10.90
CA LEU A 173 -19.00 17.99 -10.14
C LEU A 173 -19.88 17.12 -11.06
N SER A 174 -19.40 15.94 -11.39
CA SER A 174 -20.09 14.94 -12.19
C SER A 174 -20.03 13.56 -11.54
N SER A 175 -20.87 12.63 -11.98
CA SER A 175 -20.75 11.23 -11.54
C SER A 175 -19.32 10.73 -11.73
N GLU A 176 -18.83 9.94 -10.77
CA GLU A 176 -17.43 9.50 -10.64
C GLU A 176 -16.46 10.60 -10.17
N SER A 177 -16.95 11.66 -9.53
CA SER A 177 -16.08 12.67 -8.90
C SER A 177 -15.54 12.19 -7.55
N LEU A 178 -14.24 12.36 -7.36
CA LEU A 178 -13.57 12.14 -6.08
C LEU A 178 -13.41 13.48 -5.35
N LEU A 179 -13.87 13.52 -4.10
CA LEU A 179 -13.81 14.69 -3.23
C LEU A 179 -13.03 14.40 -1.95
N ARG A 180 -12.50 15.46 -1.37
CA ARG A 180 -11.82 15.47 -0.08
C ARG A 180 -12.33 16.63 0.75
N LEU A 181 -12.85 16.32 1.93
CA LEU A 181 -13.34 17.29 2.91
C LEU A 181 -12.17 17.87 3.73
N PRO A 182 -12.38 18.99 4.47
CA PRO A 182 -11.32 19.63 5.28
C PRO A 182 -10.76 18.75 6.41
N ASP A 183 -11.54 17.77 6.87
CA ASP A 183 -11.14 16.77 7.87
C ASP A 183 -10.38 15.58 7.25
N GLU A 184 -9.98 15.67 5.98
CA GLU A 184 -9.35 14.62 5.19
C GLU A 184 -10.25 13.38 4.93
N THR A 185 -11.57 13.51 5.12
CA THR A 185 -12.54 12.50 4.67
C THR A 185 -12.65 12.49 3.14
N TYR A 186 -12.54 11.30 2.54
CA TYR A 186 -12.71 11.11 1.10
C TYR A 186 -14.15 10.70 0.76
N LEU A 187 -14.73 11.35 -0.24
CA LEU A 187 -16.06 11.04 -0.74
C LEU A 187 -16.00 10.70 -2.24
N TRP A 188 -16.75 9.67 -2.63
CA TRP A 188 -17.04 9.34 -4.02
C TRP A 188 -18.46 9.81 -4.35
N PHE A 189 -18.60 10.60 -5.41
CA PHE A 189 -19.90 11.08 -5.87
C PHE A 189 -20.37 10.24 -7.05
N GLU A 190 -21.48 9.54 -6.89
CA GLU A 190 -22.05 8.66 -7.91
C GLU A 190 -23.58 8.71 -7.81
N ALA A 191 -24.27 8.82 -8.96
CA ALA A 191 -25.73 8.85 -9.02
C ALA A 191 -26.39 9.87 -8.06
N GLU A 192 -25.84 11.10 -7.99
CA GLU A 192 -26.32 12.20 -7.14
C GLU A 192 -26.16 12.00 -5.62
N GLU A 193 -25.47 10.94 -5.20
CA GLU A 193 -25.19 10.65 -3.80
C GLU A 193 -23.68 10.70 -3.49
N PHE A 194 -23.36 11.01 -2.24
CA PHE A 194 -22.00 10.97 -1.71
C PHE A 194 -21.80 9.70 -0.89
N TYR A 195 -20.70 9.01 -1.14
CA TYR A 195 -20.31 7.81 -0.41
C TYR A 195 -18.95 8.01 0.24
N LYS A 196 -18.84 7.72 1.53
CA LYS A 196 -17.55 7.76 2.22
C LYS A 196 -16.69 6.58 1.79
N ILE A 197 -15.46 6.85 1.37
CA ILE A 197 -14.50 5.82 0.96
C ILE A 197 -13.21 5.89 1.79
N GLU A 198 -12.52 4.76 1.89
CA GLU A 198 -11.23 4.71 2.58
C GLU A 198 -10.12 5.40 1.77
N PRO A 199 -9.07 5.93 2.43
CA PRO A 199 -7.95 6.59 1.75
C PRO A 199 -7.30 5.73 0.65
N ASN A 200 -7.11 4.43 0.86
CA ASN A 200 -6.53 3.55 -0.17
C ASN A 200 -7.43 3.41 -1.41
N ALA A 201 -8.76 3.32 -1.21
CA ALA A 201 -9.70 3.31 -2.31
C ALA A 201 -9.72 4.66 -3.05
N ALA A 202 -9.63 5.77 -2.31
CA ALA A 202 -9.51 7.10 -2.88
C ALA A 202 -8.24 7.24 -3.74
N ILE A 203 -7.08 6.77 -3.26
CA ILE A 203 -5.82 6.84 -4.02
C ILE A 203 -5.91 5.96 -5.29
N LEU A 204 -6.47 4.75 -5.21
CA LEU A 204 -6.69 3.92 -6.41
C LEU A 204 -7.63 4.60 -7.42
N ALA A 205 -8.64 5.32 -6.92
CA ALA A 205 -9.54 6.11 -7.75
C ALA A 205 -8.83 7.30 -8.41
N MET A 206 -7.86 7.95 -7.75
CA MET A 206 -7.04 9.01 -8.38
C MET A 206 -6.32 8.48 -9.63
N PHE A 207 -5.62 7.36 -9.52
CA PHE A 207 -4.93 6.73 -10.66
C PHE A 207 -5.90 6.27 -11.75
N TYR A 208 -7.09 5.80 -11.36
CA TYR A 208 -8.16 5.46 -12.31
C TYR A 208 -8.60 6.67 -13.12
N LEU A 209 -8.89 7.79 -12.43
CA LEU A 209 -9.32 9.05 -13.05
C LEU A 209 -8.23 9.61 -13.99
N ASP A 210 -6.96 9.58 -13.56
CA ASP A 210 -5.81 9.99 -14.37
C ASP A 210 -5.72 9.20 -15.67
N ARG A 211 -5.90 7.87 -15.58
CA ARG A 211 -5.89 6.98 -16.75
C ARG A 211 -7.07 7.26 -17.68
N CYS A 212 -8.28 7.40 -17.12
CA CYS A 212 -9.49 7.70 -17.90
C CYS A 212 -9.39 9.04 -18.64
N ALA A 213 -8.79 10.05 -18.01
CA ALA A 213 -8.54 11.36 -18.60
C ALA A 213 -7.33 11.41 -19.55
N GLN A 214 -6.60 10.30 -19.71
CA GLN A 214 -5.33 10.22 -20.46
C GLN A 214 -4.29 11.25 -19.98
N GLN A 215 -4.29 11.53 -18.69
CA GLN A 215 -3.37 12.47 -18.03
C GLN A 215 -2.58 11.74 -16.95
N PRO A 216 -1.72 10.78 -17.37
CA PRO A 216 -0.98 9.94 -16.43
C PRO A 216 -0.12 10.78 -15.51
N LEU A 217 0.00 10.35 -14.26
CA LEU A 217 0.91 10.97 -13.31
C LEU A 217 2.36 10.75 -13.77
N ARG A 218 3.13 11.82 -13.82
CA ARG A 218 4.56 11.76 -14.14
C ARG A 218 5.36 11.44 -12.89
N ILE A 219 6.16 10.39 -12.97
CA ILE A 219 7.06 9.96 -11.90
C ILE A 219 8.48 10.25 -12.37
N VAL A 220 9.19 11.09 -11.62
CA VAL A 220 10.51 11.59 -12.01
C VAL A 220 11.57 11.01 -11.08
N TRP A 221 12.67 10.52 -11.67
CA TRP A 221 13.88 10.27 -10.90
C TRP A 221 14.49 11.61 -10.46
N ALA A 222 14.59 11.84 -9.15
CA ALA A 222 15.29 13.00 -8.59
C ALA A 222 16.73 13.10 -9.13
N ASN A 223 17.39 11.95 -9.27
CA ASN A 223 18.65 11.83 -9.98
C ASN A 223 18.71 10.46 -10.66
N ALA A 224 18.53 10.44 -11.98
CA ALA A 224 18.53 9.21 -12.77
C ALA A 224 19.89 8.49 -12.76
N ALA A 225 21.01 9.23 -12.65
CA ALA A 225 22.35 8.65 -12.58
C ALA A 225 22.63 8.00 -11.21
N MET A 226 22.02 8.53 -10.15
CA MET A 226 22.13 7.98 -8.78
C MET A 226 20.98 7.05 -8.41
N ASN A 227 20.09 6.72 -9.34
CA ASN A 227 18.88 5.91 -9.15
C ASN A 227 18.02 6.36 -7.94
N GLN A 228 17.82 7.67 -7.82
CA GLN A 228 17.01 8.26 -6.74
C GLN A 228 15.62 8.59 -7.25
N LEU A 229 14.60 7.97 -6.66
CA LEU A 229 13.19 8.17 -6.97
C LEU A 229 12.58 9.19 -5.99
N ASN A 230 11.89 10.22 -6.50
CA ASN A 230 11.24 11.22 -5.66
C ASN A 230 9.71 11.05 -5.65
N LEU A 231 9.14 10.85 -4.45
CA LEU A 231 7.70 10.70 -4.22
C LEU A 231 7.14 11.71 -3.21
N GLN A 232 7.80 12.85 -2.97
CA GLN A 232 7.33 13.85 -2.01
C GLN A 232 5.87 14.28 -2.26
N ASN A 233 5.49 14.46 -3.52
CA ASN A 233 4.18 14.98 -3.92
C ASN A 233 3.26 13.90 -4.52
N ILE A 234 3.55 12.61 -4.25
CA ILE A 234 2.85 11.46 -4.85
C ILE A 234 2.32 10.54 -3.75
N TRP A 235 1.01 10.34 -3.72
CA TRP A 235 0.36 9.32 -2.90
C TRP A 235 0.27 8.02 -3.67
N LEU A 236 0.70 6.94 -3.04
CA LEU A 236 0.60 5.59 -3.58
C LEU A 236 -0.40 4.80 -2.76
N PRO A 237 -1.17 3.89 -3.38
CA PRO A 237 -1.97 2.94 -2.61
C PRO A 237 -1.03 2.16 -1.70
N TYR A 238 -1.47 1.88 -0.48
CA TYR A 238 -0.62 1.29 0.55
C TYR A 238 0.16 0.05 0.07
N ALA A 239 -0.50 -0.89 -0.62
CA ALA A 239 0.14 -2.09 -1.15
C ALA A 239 1.30 -1.79 -2.13
N HIS A 240 1.16 -0.75 -2.96
CA HIS A 240 2.20 -0.33 -3.91
C HIS A 240 3.35 0.37 -3.19
N PHE A 241 3.03 1.21 -2.20
CA PHE A 241 4.05 1.85 -1.37
C PHE A 241 4.87 0.82 -0.59
N GLN A 242 4.22 -0.19 -0.02
CA GLN A 242 4.89 -1.29 0.68
C GLN A 242 5.82 -2.05 -0.26
N TRP A 243 5.34 -2.41 -1.44
CA TRP A 243 6.16 -3.08 -2.44
C TRP A 243 7.37 -2.23 -2.85
N LEU A 244 7.19 -0.92 -3.04
CA LEU A 244 8.28 -0.02 -3.38
C LEU A 244 9.35 0.00 -2.27
N ARG A 245 8.93 0.05 -1.00
CA ARG A 245 9.86 -0.02 0.15
C ARG A 245 10.64 -1.33 0.21
N GLN A 246 10.17 -2.40 -0.42
CA GLN A 246 10.91 -3.67 -0.46
C GLN A 246 12.05 -3.64 -1.48
N LEU A 247 11.94 -2.79 -2.51
CA LEU A 247 12.89 -2.72 -3.62
C LEU A 247 13.79 -1.50 -3.59
N SER A 248 13.59 -0.66 -2.59
CA SER A 248 14.29 0.60 -2.45
C SER A 248 14.63 0.87 -0.99
N GLU A 249 15.63 1.71 -0.80
CA GLU A 249 16.09 2.14 0.51
C GLU A 249 15.75 3.63 0.68
N PRO A 250 15.16 4.07 1.80
CA PRO A 250 14.94 5.48 2.04
C PRO A 250 16.30 6.21 2.12
N ILE A 251 16.40 7.38 1.51
CA ILE A 251 17.60 8.22 1.65
C ILE A 251 17.53 8.96 2.99
N GLU A 252 18.64 8.93 3.74
CA GLU A 252 18.73 9.64 5.02
C GLU A 252 18.37 11.14 4.88
N GLY A 253 17.59 11.65 5.84
CA GLY A 253 17.08 13.01 5.82
C GLY A 253 15.90 13.27 4.86
N HIS A 254 15.53 12.32 3.99
CA HIS A 254 14.50 12.52 2.96
C HIS A 254 13.40 11.45 3.01
N ARG A 255 12.33 11.71 3.76
CA ARG A 255 11.25 10.73 4.06
C ARG A 255 10.54 10.10 2.85
N ARG A 256 10.57 10.70 1.67
CA ARG A 256 9.92 10.19 0.44
C ARG A 256 10.82 10.21 -0.78
N VAL A 257 12.13 10.19 -0.56
CA VAL A 257 13.12 9.96 -1.62
C VAL A 257 13.78 8.61 -1.37
N PHE A 258 13.79 7.77 -2.40
CA PHE A 258 14.23 6.39 -2.28
C PHE A 258 15.37 6.12 -3.25
N PHE A 259 16.41 5.45 -2.77
CA PHE A 259 17.43 4.84 -3.61
C PHE A 259 16.91 3.49 -4.13
N VAL A 260 16.86 3.32 -5.44
CA VAL A 260 16.46 2.07 -6.09
C VAL A 260 17.71 1.44 -6.70
N SER A 261 18.04 0.20 -6.33
CA SER A 261 19.18 -0.46 -6.97
C SER A 261 18.94 -0.63 -8.49
N PRO A 262 19.98 -0.56 -9.34
CA PRO A 262 19.82 -0.74 -10.79
C PRO A 262 19.09 -2.04 -11.18
N ALA A 263 19.31 -3.12 -10.41
CA ALA A 263 18.64 -4.40 -10.62
C ALA A 263 17.12 -4.35 -10.38
N ASN A 264 16.66 -3.45 -9.50
CA ASN A 264 15.25 -3.29 -9.15
C ASN A 264 14.53 -2.24 -9.99
N ARG A 265 15.26 -1.41 -10.75
CA ARG A 265 14.69 -0.29 -11.51
C ARG A 265 13.59 -0.72 -12.51
N PRO A 266 13.78 -1.74 -13.37
CA PRO A 266 12.73 -2.18 -14.29
C PRO A 266 11.45 -2.62 -13.58
N LEU A 267 11.59 -3.20 -12.39
CA LEU A 267 10.45 -3.62 -11.58
C LEU A 267 9.70 -2.39 -11.07
N VAL A 268 10.43 -1.42 -10.50
CA VAL A 268 9.82 -0.18 -9.98
C VAL A 268 9.07 0.52 -11.11
N GLU A 269 9.67 0.60 -12.29
CA GLU A 269 9.02 1.12 -13.49
C GLU A 269 7.76 0.34 -13.86
N ALA A 270 7.79 -1.00 -13.83
CA ALA A 270 6.63 -1.84 -14.10
C ALA A 270 5.47 -1.61 -13.12
N VAL A 271 5.74 -1.35 -11.84
CA VAL A 271 4.69 -1.04 -10.85
C VAL A 271 4.05 0.32 -11.09
N PHE A 272 4.83 1.33 -11.45
CA PHE A 272 4.28 2.63 -11.83
C PHE A 272 3.49 2.54 -13.15
N GLN A 273 3.98 1.77 -14.13
CA GLN A 273 3.24 1.50 -15.36
C GLN A 273 1.93 0.75 -15.09
N TYR A 274 1.93 -0.19 -14.13
CA TYR A 274 0.72 -0.91 -13.69
C TYR A 274 -0.33 0.03 -13.09
N LEU A 275 0.11 1.10 -12.40
CA LEU A 275 -0.75 2.19 -11.94
C LEU A 275 -1.18 3.16 -13.05
N GLY A 276 -0.65 3.02 -14.27
CA GLY A 276 -0.92 3.92 -15.39
C GLY A 276 -0.11 5.22 -15.37
N CYS A 277 1.03 5.24 -14.67
CA CYS A 277 1.92 6.39 -14.63
C CYS A 277 2.91 6.43 -15.80
N ASP A 278 3.42 7.62 -16.10
CA ASP A 278 4.55 7.85 -17.00
C ASP A 278 5.81 8.05 -16.15
N ILE A 279 6.69 7.04 -16.11
CA ILE A 279 7.95 7.09 -15.36
C ILE A 279 9.12 7.34 -16.32
N ARG A 280 9.93 8.37 -16.04
CA ARG A 280 11.08 8.77 -16.87
C ARG A 280 12.26 9.20 -16.04
#